data_AF-A0A9E0N240-F1
#
_entry.id   AF-A0A9E0N240-F1
#
_cell.length_a   1.000
_cell.length_b   1.000
_cell.length_c   1.000
_cell.angle_alpha   90.00
_cell.angle_beta   90.00
_cell.angle_gamma   90.00
#
_symmetry.space_group_name_H-M   'P 1'
#
loop_
_entity.id
_entity.type
_entity.pdbx_description
1 polymer ?
#
loop_
_entity_poly.entity_id
_entity_poly.type
_entity_poly.pdbx_seq_one_letter_code
_entity_poly.pdbx_strand_id
1 'polypeptide(L)'
;MFELTLLAKEAEVETLSDALMEIDALSVSVEDADADTEHEEALWGEPGMPVAREAWQRSTLKCLFPSEAEALEAATLILSQDWATDIHV
;
A
#
# COMPACT_ATOMS: atom_id res chain seq x y z
N MET A 1 0.19 -4.08 -18.81
CA MET A 1 0.34 -3.64 -17.42
C MET A 1 -1.04 -3.65 -16.79
N PHE A 2 -1.16 -4.27 -15.63
CA PHE A 2 -2.37 -4.37 -14.83
C PHE A 2 -2.07 -3.78 -13.45
N GLU A 3 -3.04 -3.06 -12.90
CA GLU A 3 -2.94 -2.46 -11.56
C GLU A 3 -3.67 -3.35 -10.56
N LEU A 4 -3.00 -3.67 -9.46
CA LEU A 4 -3.59 -4.22 -8.25
C LEU A 4 -3.65 -3.09 -7.21
N THR A 5 -4.82 -2.89 -6.62
CA THR A 5 -5.03 -1.93 -5.55
C THR A 5 -5.28 -2.69 -4.26
N LEU A 6 -4.58 -2.31 -3.20
CA LEU A 6 -4.74 -2.88 -1.86
C LEU A 6 -4.96 -1.77 -0.84
N LEU A 7 -5.85 -2.00 0.11
CA LEU A 7 -6.04 -1.16 1.28
C LEU A 7 -5.26 -1.77 2.45
N ALA A 8 -4.48 -0.96 3.15
CA ALA A 8 -3.72 -1.36 4.34
C ALA A 8 -3.83 -0.31 5.45
N LYS A 9 -3.61 -0.72 6.70
CA LYS A 9 -3.40 0.23 7.80
C LYS A 9 -1.92 0.63 7.87
N GLU A 10 -1.65 1.71 8.60
CA GLU A 10 -0.31 2.29 8.76
C GLU A 10 0.79 1.25 9.04
N ALA A 11 0.53 0.31 9.97
CA ALA A 11 1.53 -0.66 10.43
C ALA A 11 1.97 -1.67 9.35
N GLU A 12 1.12 -1.91 8.33
CA GLU A 12 1.36 -2.91 7.29
C GLU A 12 1.89 -2.28 6.00
N VAL A 13 1.90 -0.95 5.86
CA VAL A 13 2.26 -0.28 4.60
C VAL A 13 3.68 -0.59 4.16
N GLU A 14 4.66 -0.52 5.06
CA GLU A 14 6.07 -0.82 4.75
C GLU A 14 6.24 -2.29 4.38
N THR A 15 5.75 -3.20 5.23
CA THR A 15 5.84 -4.65 5.01
C THR A 15 5.15 -5.07 3.71
N LEU A 16 3.98 -4.51 3.41
CA LEU A 16 3.26 -4.78 2.18
C LEU A 16 4.01 -4.22 0.95
N SER A 17 4.58 -3.03 1.05
CA SER A 17 5.35 -2.44 -0.05
C SER A 17 6.57 -3.30 -0.39
N ASP A 18 7.32 -3.73 0.62
CA ASP A 18 8.47 -4.61 0.45
C ASP A 18 8.05 -5.96 -0.13
N ALA A 19 6.99 -6.59 0.41
CA ALA A 19 6.49 -7.87 -0.08
C ALA A 19 6.04 -7.79 -1.56
N LEU A 20 5.39 -6.70 -1.97
CA LEU A 20 5.00 -6.47 -3.36
C LEU A 20 6.21 -6.31 -4.29
N MET A 21 7.26 -5.61 -3.83
CA MET A 21 8.50 -5.48 -4.59
C MET A 21 9.27 -6.81 -4.68
N GLU A 22 9.25 -7.63 -3.63
CA GLU A 22 9.88 -8.96 -3.63
C GLU A 22 9.22 -9.95 -4.60
N ILE A 23 7.95 -9.75 -4.94
CA ILE A 23 7.20 -10.57 -5.91
C ILE A 23 7.11 -9.91 -7.29
N ASP A 24 8.12 -9.10 -7.62
CA ASP A 24 8.34 -8.50 -8.94
C ASP A 24 7.23 -7.52 -9.40
N ALA A 25 6.58 -6.82 -8.46
CA ALA A 25 5.80 -5.63 -8.83
C ALA A 25 6.71 -4.63 -9.56
N LEU A 26 6.24 -4.12 -10.71
CA LEU A 26 6.96 -3.14 -11.52
C LEU A 26 7.05 -1.78 -10.83
N SER A 27 6.08 -1.47 -9.98
CA SER A 27 6.05 -0.29 -9.14
C SER A 27 5.09 -0.52 -7.96
N VAL A 28 5.35 0.17 -6.86
CA VAL A 28 4.42 0.31 -5.73
C VAL A 28 4.33 1.80 -5.41
N SER A 29 3.11 2.34 -5.32
CA SER A 29 2.84 3.69 -4.84
C SER A 29 1.86 3.64 -3.68
N VAL A 30 2.10 4.47 -2.68
CA VAL A 30 1.26 4.60 -1.49
C VAL A 30 0.54 5.95 -1.55
N GLU A 31 -0.77 5.92 -1.43
CA GLU A 31 -1.64 7.10 -1.44
C GLU A 31 -2.53 7.12 -0.18
N ASP A 32 -2.92 8.31 0.27
CA ASP A 32 -3.91 8.47 1.33
C ASP A 32 -5.27 7.94 0.86
N ALA A 33 -5.82 6.93 1.55
CA ALA A 33 -7.13 6.39 1.21
C ALA A 33 -8.27 7.36 1.60
N ASP A 34 -7.98 8.30 2.49
CA ASP A 34 -8.93 9.26 3.04
C ASP A 34 -8.71 10.68 2.47
N ALA A 35 -7.94 10.81 1.38
CA ALA A 35 -7.74 12.07 0.66
C ALA A 35 -9.06 12.75 0.27
N ASP A 36 -9.11 14.09 0.41
CA ASP A 36 -10.29 14.92 0.16
C ASP A 36 -11.50 14.58 1.08
N THR A 37 -11.25 13.95 2.23
CA THR A 37 -12.28 13.66 3.24
C THR A 37 -12.01 14.34 4.58
N GLU A 38 -12.97 14.27 5.50
CA GLU A 38 -12.80 14.78 6.87
C GLU A 38 -11.77 13.99 7.71
N HIS A 39 -11.36 12.81 7.24
CA HIS A 39 -10.38 11.94 7.91
C HIS A 39 -8.97 12.08 7.33
N GLU A 40 -8.77 12.92 6.32
CA GLU A 40 -7.45 13.19 5.73
C GLU A 40 -6.48 13.73 6.79
N GLU A 41 -5.29 13.14 6.87
CA GLU A 41 -4.25 13.60 7.78
C GLU A 41 -2.92 13.78 7.04
N ALA A 42 -2.33 14.97 7.16
CA ALA A 42 -1.06 15.26 6.51
C ALA A 42 0.06 14.37 7.07
N LEU A 43 0.73 13.65 6.17
CA LEU A 43 1.88 12.83 6.53
C LEU A 43 3.10 13.70 6.83
N TRP A 44 3.38 14.67 5.94
CA TRP A 44 4.51 15.59 6.03
C TRP A 44 4.05 16.96 6.53
N GLY A 45 4.79 17.51 7.50
CA GLY A 45 4.60 18.88 7.99
C GLY A 45 5.37 19.93 7.17
N GLU A 46 5.61 21.10 7.76
CA GLU A 46 6.42 22.15 7.14
C GLU A 46 7.88 21.71 6.94
N PRO A 47 8.60 22.27 5.94
CA PRO A 47 10.02 21.98 5.76
C PRO A 47 10.82 22.19 7.05
N GLY A 48 11.49 21.13 7.53
CA GLY A 48 12.27 21.13 8.77
C GLY A 48 11.54 20.58 10.00
N MET A 49 10.26 20.20 9.88
CA MET A 49 9.55 19.46 10.93
C MET A 49 9.85 17.95 10.86
N PRO A 50 9.88 17.25 12.01
CA PRO A 50 9.97 15.81 12.03
C PRO A 50 8.72 15.18 11.40
N VAL A 51 8.93 14.08 10.68
CA VAL A 51 7.86 13.23 10.18
C VAL A 51 7.13 12.62 11.38
N ALA A 52 5.81 12.81 11.45
CA ALA A 52 5.02 12.35 12.60
C ALA A 52 4.74 10.84 12.55
N ARG A 53 4.67 10.27 11.35
CA ARG A 53 4.39 8.86 11.08
C ARG A 53 4.90 8.46 9.70
N GLU A 54 5.10 7.18 9.47
CA GLU A 54 5.73 6.68 8.24
C GLU A 54 4.72 6.38 7.12
N ALA A 55 3.43 6.22 7.45
CA ALA A 55 2.33 6.02 6.49
C ALA A 55 0.98 6.57 7.01
N TRP A 56 -0.03 6.69 6.14
CA TRP A 56 -1.38 7.10 6.54
C TRP A 56 -2.08 5.98 7.31
N GLN A 57 -3.02 6.35 8.19
CA GLN A 57 -3.82 5.40 8.98
C GLN A 57 -4.53 4.37 8.09
N ARG A 58 -4.98 4.81 6.92
CA ARG A 58 -5.53 3.98 5.85
C ARG A 58 -4.84 4.41 4.55
N SER A 59 -4.12 3.49 3.95
CA SER A 59 -3.37 3.75 2.72
C SER A 59 -3.89 2.88 1.59
N THR A 60 -3.97 3.47 0.39
CA THR A 60 -4.17 2.73 -0.85
C THR A 60 -2.81 2.46 -1.47
N LEU A 61 -2.43 1.20 -1.58
CA LEU A 61 -1.24 0.77 -2.31
C LEU A 61 -1.64 0.37 -3.71
N LYS A 62 -1.12 1.08 -4.71
CA LYS A 62 -1.28 0.74 -6.13
C LYS A 62 0.00 0.12 -6.63
N CYS A 63 -0.10 -1.08 -7.18
CA CYS A 63 1.04 -1.81 -7.70
C CYS A 63 0.79 -2.27 -9.13
N LEU A 64 1.82 -2.17 -9.97
CA LEU A 64 1.74 -2.53 -11.38
C LEU A 64 2.40 -3.87 -11.65
N PHE A 65 1.71 -4.74 -12.39
CA PHE A 65 2.22 -6.01 -12.86
C PHE A 65 2.20 -6.08 -14.39
N PRO A 66 3.05 -6.93 -15.03
CA PRO A 66 3.08 -7.04 -16.48
C PRO A 66 1.73 -7.53 -17.05
N SER A 67 1.08 -8.49 -16.37
CA SER A 67 -0.19 -9.11 -16.75
C SER A 67 -1.21 -9.22 -15.60
N GLU A 68 -2.47 -9.48 -15.95
CA GLU A 68 -3.55 -9.73 -14.98
C GLU A 68 -3.32 -11.00 -14.16
N ALA A 69 -2.75 -12.03 -14.79
CA ALA A 69 -2.45 -13.30 -14.12
C ALA A 69 -1.44 -13.11 -12.99
N GLU A 70 -0.38 -12.34 -13.24
CA GLU A 70 0.64 -12.00 -12.23
C GLU A 70 0.05 -11.13 -11.11
N ALA A 71 -0.81 -10.15 -11.44
CA ALA A 71 -1.49 -9.35 -10.42
C ALA A 71 -2.41 -10.19 -9.52
N LEU A 72 -3.12 -11.15 -10.09
CA LEU A 72 -4.00 -12.05 -9.34
C LEU A 72 -3.22 -13.04 -8.46
N GLU A 73 -2.11 -13.56 -8.99
CA GLU A 73 -1.18 -14.41 -8.22
C GLU A 73 -0.59 -13.64 -7.04
N ALA A 74 -0.15 -12.40 -7.26
CA ALA A 74 0.36 -11.52 -6.23
C ALA A 74 -0.69 -11.27 -5.12
N ALA A 75 -1.92 -10.91 -5.49
CA ALA A 75 -3.01 -10.74 -4.52
C ALA A 75 -3.26 -12.01 -3.70
N THR A 76 -3.26 -13.17 -4.35
CA THR A 76 -3.46 -14.47 -3.68
C THR A 76 -2.33 -14.74 -2.68
N LEU A 77 -1.08 -14.51 -3.09
CA LEU A 77 0.09 -14.75 -2.25
C LEU A 77 0.11 -13.81 -1.03
N ILE A 78 -0.10 -12.51 -1.25
CA ILE A 78 -0.14 -11.49 -0.19
C ILE A 78 -1.25 -11.80 0.82
N LEU A 79 -2.48 -12.05 0.37
CA LEU A 79 -3.62 -12.30 1.26
C LEU A 79 -3.52 -13.64 2.01
N SER A 80 -2.62 -14.53 1.59
CA SER A 80 -2.35 -15.79 2.31
C SER A 80 -1.36 -15.65 3.47
N GLN A 81 -0.70 -14.49 3.63
CA GLN A 81 0.28 -14.28 4.68
C GLN A 81 -0.37 -14.07 6.05
N ASP A 82 0.25 -14.61 7.10
CA ASP A 82 -0.26 -14.50 8.48
C ASP A 82 -0.34 -13.04 8.98
N TRP A 83 0.46 -12.13 8.41
CA TRP A 83 0.49 -10.70 8.75
C TRP A 83 -0.52 -9.87 7.95
N ALA A 84 -1.15 -10.41 6.91
CA ALA A 84 -2.03 -9.68 6.01
C ALA A 84 -3.49 -9.58 6.50
N THR A 85 -3.73 -9.66 7.81
CA THR A 85 -5.09 -9.78 8.39
C THR A 85 -6.00 -8.58 8.13
N ASP A 86 -5.42 -7.40 7.94
CA ASP A 86 -6.13 -6.14 7.68
C ASP A 86 -5.90 -5.59 6.26
N ILE A 87 -5.49 -6.46 5.33
CA ILE A 87 -5.27 -6.09 3.92
C ILE A 87 -6.50 -6.49 3.09
N HIS A 88 -6.95 -5.57 2.23
CA HIS A 88 -8.14 -5.76 1.40
C HIS A 88 -7.86 -5.38 -0.05
N VAL A 89 -8.50 -6.09 -0.99
CA VAL A 89 -8.52 -5.78 -2.44
C VAL A 89 -9.75 -4.95 -2.77
#